data_AF-A0A8F7CB56-F1
#
_entry.id   AF-A0A8F7CB56-F1
#
_cell.length_a   1.000
_cell.length_b   1.000
_cell.length_c   1.000
_cell.angle_alpha   90.00
_cell.angle_beta   90.00
_cell.angle_gamma   90.00
#
_symmetry.space_group_name_H-M   'P 1'
#
loop_
_entity.id
_entity.type
_entity.pdbx_description
1 polymer ?
#
loop_
_entity_poly.entity_id
_entity_poly.type
_entity_poly.pdbx_seq_one_letter_code
_entity_poly.pdbx_strand_id
1 'polypeptide(L)' 'MYSNKEGGFEMRDIKTYLSVAPVLSTLWFGSLAGLLIEINRLFPDALSFPFF' A
#
# COMPACT_ATOMS: atom_id res chain seq x y z
N MET A 1 -18.13 38.24 0.35
CA MET A 1 -17.02 37.73 -0.48
C MET A 1 -17.06 36.20 -0.45
N TYR A 2 -17.82 35.58 -1.34
CA TYR A 2 -17.81 34.12 -1.49
C TYR A 2 -16.83 33.81 -2.61
N SER A 3 -15.67 33.24 -2.26
CA SER A 3 -14.69 32.78 -3.24
C SER A 3 -15.26 31.53 -3.92
N ASN A 4 -15.67 31.67 -5.17
CA ASN A 4 -15.99 30.55 -6.04
C ASN A 4 -14.67 29.81 -6.32
N LYS A 5 -14.43 28.71 -5.60
CA LYS A 5 -13.36 27.77 -5.97
C LYS A 5 -13.93 26.89 -7.07
N GLU A 6 -13.39 27.05 -8.26
CA GLU A 6 -13.67 26.17 -9.39
C GLU A 6 -13.46 24.72 -8.93
N GLY A 7 -14.52 23.92 -8.97
CA GLY A 7 -14.58 22.55 -8.42
C GLY A 7 -13.86 21.51 -9.29
N GLY A 8 -12.63 21.81 -9.70
CA GLY A 8 -11.77 20.87 -10.39
C GLY A 8 -11.14 19.89 -9.42
N PHE A 9 -11.21 18.60 -9.74
CA PHE A 9 -10.50 17.56 -8.98
C PHE A 9 -8.99 17.80 -9.09
N GLU A 10 -8.33 18.11 -7.97
CA GLU A 10 -6.90 18.37 -7.94
C GLU A 10 -6.10 17.09 -7.65
N MET A 11 -4.82 17.08 -8.04
CA MET A 11 -3.89 16.00 -7.69
C MET A 11 -3.80 15.73 -6.18
N ARG A 12 -4.15 16.72 -5.35
CA ARG A 12 -4.22 16.63 -3.89
C ARG A 12 -5.38 15.75 -3.40
N ASP A 13 -6.49 15.73 -4.10
CA ASP A 13 -7.67 14.94 -3.74
C ASP A 13 -7.40 13.44 -3.96
N ILE A 14 -6.69 13.09 -5.05
CA ILE A 14 -6.20 11.73 -5.30
C ILE A 14 -5.29 11.25 -4.16
N LYS A 15 -4.31 12.08 -3.77
CA LYS A 15 -3.37 11.74 -2.68
C LYS A 15 -4.09 11.58 -1.35
N THR A 16 -5.08 12.43 -1.09
CA THR A 16 -5.90 12.36 0.12
C THR A 16 -6.69 11.05 0.15
N TYR A 17 -7.33 10.68 -0.96
CA TYR A 17 -8.04 9.41 -1.11
C TYR A 17 -7.13 8.19 -0.93
N LEU A 18 -5.94 8.19 -1.54
CA LEU A 18 -4.96 7.12 -1.36
C LEU A 18 -4.42 7.02 0.07
N SER A 19 -4.45 8.12 0.83
CA SER A 19 -4.01 8.16 2.23
C SER A 19 -5.10 7.74 3.22
N VAL A 20 -6.32 7.45 2.75
CA VAL A 20 -7.41 6.96 3.59
C VAL A 20 -7.04 5.58 4.15
N ALA A 21 -7.25 5.38 5.46
CA ALA A 21 -6.78 4.21 6.20
C ALA A 21 -7.01 2.85 5.49
N PRO A 22 -8.23 2.51 5.01
CA PRO A 22 -8.45 1.28 4.27
C PRO A 22 -7.68 1.18 2.95
N VAL A 23 -7.51 2.28 2.19
CA VAL A 23 -6.84 2.29 0.88
C VAL A 23 -5.33 2.12 1.04
N LEU A 24 -4.74 2.83 1.99
CA LEU A 24 -3.33 2.69 2.31
C LEU A 24 -3.03 1.29 2.87
N SER A 25 -3.93 0.78 3.71
CA SER A 25 -3.80 -0.54 4.32
C SER A 25 -3.85 -1.67 3.28
N THR A 26 -4.75 -1.62 2.29
CA THR A 26 -4.79 -2.64 1.22
C THR A 26 -3.56 -2.58 0.33
N LEU A 27 -3.04 -1.39 0.02
CA LEU A 27 -1.80 -1.23 -0.74
C LEU A 27 -0.59 -1.80 0.03
N TRP A 28 -0.50 -1.52 1.32
CA TRP A 28 0.55 -2.02 2.20
C TRP A 28 0.49 -3.54 2.36
N PHE A 29 -0.67 -4.07 2.80
CA PHE A 29 -0.82 -5.50 3.02
C PHE A 29 -0.79 -6.29 1.72
N GLY A 30 -1.26 -5.74 0.60
CA GLY A 30 -1.11 -6.35 -0.72
C GLY A 30 0.36 -6.48 -1.13
N SER A 31 1.15 -5.42 -0.93
CA SER A 31 2.59 -5.46 -1.21
C SER A 31 3.33 -6.42 -0.28
N LEU A 32 3.00 -6.39 1.02
CA LEU A 32 3.56 -7.30 2.02
C LEU A 32 3.21 -8.76 1.72
N ALA A 33 1.95 -9.05 1.38
CA ALA A 33 1.51 -10.39 1.02
C ALA A 33 2.25 -10.90 -0.22
N GLY A 34 2.38 -10.08 -1.26
CA GLY A 34 3.16 -10.41 -2.45
C GLY A 34 4.60 -10.79 -2.10
N LEU A 35 5.27 -9.95 -1.30
CA LEU A 35 6.63 -10.22 -0.82
C LEU A 35 6.73 -11.54 -0.04
N LEU A 36 5.84 -11.78 0.92
CA LEU A 36 5.83 -13.00 1.73
C LEU A 36 5.56 -14.25 0.86
N ILE A 37 4.68 -14.16 -0.12
CA ILE A 37 4.41 -15.24 -1.07
C ILE A 37 5.66 -15.54 -1.89
N GLU A 38 6.37 -14.53 -2.37
CA GLU A 38 7.61 -14.76 -3.13
C GLU A 38 8.73 -15.32 -2.27
N ILE A 39 8.87 -14.88 -1.02
CA ILE A 39 9.83 -15.45 -0.06
C ILE A 39 9.55 -16.94 0.14
N ASN A 40 8.31 -17.33 0.42
CA ASN A 40 7.92 -18.73 0.60
C ASN A 40 7.95 -19.53 -0.73
N ARG A 41 7.87 -18.88 -1.90
CA ARG A 41 8.07 -19.54 -3.20
C ARG A 41 9.56 -19.87 -3.43
N LEU A 42 10.46 -18.97 -3.04
CA LEU A 42 11.91 -19.13 -3.20
C LEU A 42 12.52 -20.04 -2.12
N PHE A 43 11.94 -20.03 -0.92
CA PHE A 43 12.36 -20.82 0.23
C PHE A 43 11.15 -21.55 0.84
N PRO A 44 10.64 -22.60 0.19
CA PRO A 44 9.41 -23.27 0.60
C PRO A 44 9.52 -23.98 1.95
N ASP A 45 10.71 -24.44 2.31
CA ASP A 45 10.97 -25.24 3.51
C ASP A 45 11.98 -24.55 4.43
N ALA A 46 11.64 -23.34 4.89
CA ALA A 46 12.43 -22.57 5.84
C ALA A 46 12.01 -22.87 7.30
N LEU A 47 12.43 -24.01 7.85
CA LEU A 47 12.15 -24.39 9.24
C LEU A 47 13.03 -23.64 10.26
N SER A 48 14.23 -23.25 9.85
CA SER A 48 15.19 -22.49 10.67
C SER A 48 15.97 -21.53 9.79
N PHE A 49 16.48 -20.44 10.37
CA PHE A 49 17.36 -19.52 9.65
C PHE A 49 18.74 -20.16 9.47
N PRO A 50 19.21 -20.41 8.24
CA PRO A 50 20.47 -21.11 7.99
C PRO A 50 21.73 -20.24 8.18
N PHE A 51 21.56 -19.00 8.63
CA PHE A 51 22.62 -18.00 8.75
C PHE A 51 23.09 -17.76 10.19
N PHE A 52 22.68 -18.62 11.13
CA PHE A 52 23.12 -18.64 12.53
C PHE A 52 24.02 -19.86 12.80
#